data_AF-A0A6U3EFC0-F1
#
_entry.id   AF-A0A6U3EFC0-F1
#
_cell.length_a   1.000
_cell.length_b   1.000
_cell.length_c   1.000
_cell.angle_alpha   90.00
_cell.angle_beta   90.00
_cell.angle_gamma   90.00
#
_symmetry.space_group_name_H-M   'P 1'
#
loop_
_entity.id
_entity.type
_entity.pdbx_description
1 polymer ?
#
loop_
_entity_poly.entity_id
_entity_poly.type
_entity_poly.pdbx_seq_one_letter_code
_entity_poly.pdbx_strand_id
1 'polypeptide(L)'
;MSVSSQFPQANMLRLRLQEKVEHLEARPFDQSLYQEAAMVARDLGNRIRVLEMLAQQEAPGRRQMWIGRIEGLADNHRSLENSLATLESTHQKLHRRQKMRSELFGTAEERAASRAQYNAYQTYQRNNESLNNSHREADRILETGRAALENLRTQGSLLKSAHRKVLDVANTLGLSNSLIKMIERRENVDKIIVFAGMFISLVILFLLYYFFVRKSG
;
A
#
# COMPACT_ATOMS: atom_id res chain seq x y z
N MET A 1 -8.09 -48.36 -70.39
CA MET A 1 -8.91 -47.94 -69.22
C MET A 1 -9.84 -46.83 -69.70
N SER A 2 -11.17 -46.95 -69.54
CA SER A 2 -12.14 -45.95 -70.01
C SER A 2 -12.58 -45.03 -68.87
N VAL A 3 -12.87 -43.77 -69.18
CA VAL A 3 -13.41 -42.74 -68.25
C VAL A 3 -14.60 -43.28 -67.44
N SER A 4 -15.46 -44.09 -68.06
CA SER A 4 -16.64 -44.69 -67.44
C SER A 4 -16.33 -45.63 -66.26
N SER A 5 -15.14 -46.27 -66.25
CA SER A 5 -14.73 -47.21 -65.19
C SER A 5 -14.05 -46.53 -64.00
N GLN A 6 -13.43 -45.37 -64.21
CA GLN A 6 -12.68 -44.65 -63.16
C GLN A 6 -13.50 -43.54 -62.49
N PHE A 7 -14.52 -43.01 -63.18
CA PHE A 7 -15.40 -41.97 -62.63
C PHE A 7 -16.16 -42.41 -61.36
N PRO A 8 -16.74 -43.63 -61.26
CA PRO A 8 -17.38 -44.08 -60.02
C PRO A 8 -16.40 -44.17 -58.85
N GLN A 9 -15.15 -44.54 -59.11
CA GLN A 9 -14.12 -44.65 -58.09
C GLN A 9 -13.68 -43.27 -57.58
N ALA A 10 -13.62 -42.26 -58.45
CA ALA A 10 -13.36 -40.87 -58.04
C ALA A 10 -14.53 -40.28 -57.24
N ASN A 11 -15.77 -40.62 -57.60
CA ASN A 11 -16.95 -40.19 -56.86
C ASN A 11 -17.02 -40.80 -55.44
N MET A 12 -16.57 -42.05 -55.27
CA MET A 12 -16.44 -42.68 -53.95
C MET A 12 -15.39 -41.99 -53.07
N LEU A 13 -14.26 -41.57 -53.65
CA LEU A 13 -13.25 -40.82 -52.91
C LEU A 13 -13.75 -39.43 -52.51
N ARG A 14 -14.53 -38.77 -53.37
CA ARG A 14 -15.21 -37.51 -53.02
C ARG A 14 -16.12 -37.67 -51.81
N LEU A 15 -16.96 -38.70 -51.78
CA LEU A 15 -17.88 -38.95 -50.65
C LEU A 15 -17.14 -39.21 -49.34
N ARG A 16 -16.07 -40.02 -49.38
CA ARG A 16 -15.22 -40.26 -48.20
C ARG A 16 -14.52 -38.99 -47.72
N LEU A 17 -14.06 -38.16 -48.66
CA LEU A 17 -13.44 -36.88 -48.31
C LEU A 17 -14.46 -35.95 -47.64
N GLN A 18 -15.67 -35.87 -48.19
CA GLN A 18 -16.75 -35.07 -47.64
C GLN A 18 -17.13 -35.51 -46.22
N GLU A 19 -17.31 -36.83 -46.00
CA GLU A 19 -17.57 -37.39 -44.66
C GLU A 19 -16.45 -37.03 -43.66
N LYS A 20 -15.18 -37.16 -44.09
CA LYS A 20 -14.03 -36.82 -43.24
C LYS A 20 -13.95 -35.32 -42.94
N VAL A 21 -14.26 -34.46 -43.91
CA VAL A 21 -14.33 -33.00 -43.71
C VAL A 21 -15.46 -32.65 -42.75
N GLU A 22 -16.64 -33.24 -42.89
CA GLU A 22 -17.78 -33.03 -41.99
C GLU A 22 -17.45 -33.46 -40.55
N HIS A 23 -16.75 -34.58 -40.39
CA HIS A 23 -16.27 -35.03 -39.07
C HIS A 23 -15.23 -34.07 -38.48
N LEU A 24 -14.36 -33.49 -39.31
CA LEU A 24 -13.39 -32.48 -38.89
C LEU A 24 -14.03 -31.13 -38.54
N GLU A 25 -15.12 -30.78 -39.22
CA GLU A 25 -15.93 -29.60 -38.87
C GLU A 25 -16.66 -29.81 -37.53
N ALA A 26 -17.15 -31.03 -37.26
CA ALA A 26 -17.77 -31.38 -35.99
C ALA A 26 -16.75 -31.51 -34.83
N ARG A 27 -15.51 -31.91 -35.12
CA ARG A 27 -14.42 -32.06 -34.13
C ARG A 27 -13.08 -31.51 -34.66
N PRO A 28 -12.84 -30.19 -34.56
CA PRO A 28 -11.69 -29.52 -35.17
C PRO A 28 -10.31 -29.75 -34.51
N PHE A 29 -10.10 -30.86 -33.79
CA PHE A 29 -8.87 -31.10 -33.02
C PHE A 29 -8.17 -32.45 -33.29
N ASP A 30 -8.72 -33.32 -34.13
CA ASP A 30 -8.08 -34.59 -34.47
C ASP A 30 -7.03 -34.41 -35.59
N GLN A 31 -5.77 -34.19 -35.20
CA GLN A 31 -4.64 -34.03 -36.11
C GLN A 31 -4.44 -35.23 -37.04
N SER A 32 -4.68 -36.45 -36.56
CA SER A 32 -4.61 -37.68 -37.36
C SER A 32 -5.68 -37.72 -38.44
N LEU A 33 -6.92 -37.38 -38.09
CA LEU A 33 -8.05 -37.32 -39.02
C LEU A 33 -7.83 -36.26 -40.11
N TYR A 34 -7.19 -35.14 -39.76
CA TYR A 34 -6.80 -34.11 -40.73
C TYR A 34 -5.75 -34.63 -41.73
N GLN A 35 -4.72 -35.34 -41.25
CA GLN A 35 -3.72 -35.94 -42.14
C GLN A 35 -4.32 -36.99 -43.08
N GLU A 36 -5.27 -37.80 -42.58
CA GLU A 36 -6.02 -38.74 -43.40
C GLU A 36 -6.87 -38.03 -44.47
N ALA A 37 -7.63 -37.00 -44.09
CA ALA A 37 -8.43 -36.23 -45.03
C ALA A 37 -7.56 -35.56 -46.11
N ALA A 38 -6.41 -35.00 -45.74
CA ALA A 38 -5.44 -34.42 -46.68
C ALA A 38 -4.83 -35.47 -47.62
N MET A 39 -4.61 -36.71 -47.16
CA MET A 39 -4.19 -37.81 -48.03
C MET A 39 -5.27 -38.18 -49.05
N VAL A 40 -6.53 -38.30 -48.62
CA VAL A 40 -7.67 -38.60 -49.50
C VAL A 40 -7.91 -37.47 -50.51
N ALA A 41 -7.75 -36.21 -50.09
CA ALA A 41 -7.83 -35.05 -50.98
C ALA A 41 -6.78 -35.12 -52.10
N ARG A 42 -5.51 -35.38 -51.75
CA ARG A 42 -4.43 -35.51 -52.74
C ARG A 42 -4.66 -36.67 -53.72
N ASP A 43 -5.15 -37.81 -53.25
CA ASP A 43 -5.46 -38.96 -54.10
C ASP A 43 -6.62 -38.67 -55.07
N LEU A 44 -7.67 -37.98 -54.59
CA LEU A 44 -8.77 -37.50 -55.44
C LEU A 44 -8.27 -36.53 -56.51
N GLY A 45 -7.42 -35.56 -56.16
CA GLY A 45 -6.83 -34.62 -57.11
C GLY A 45 -5.99 -35.30 -58.19
N ASN A 46 -5.18 -36.31 -57.82
CA ASN A 46 -4.41 -37.09 -58.78
C ASN A 46 -5.31 -37.87 -59.75
N ARG A 47 -6.41 -38.45 -59.26
CA ARG A 47 -7.39 -39.16 -60.09
C ARG A 47 -8.19 -38.23 -61.00
N ILE A 48 -8.53 -37.02 -60.56
CA ILE A 48 -9.18 -36.01 -61.41
C ILE A 48 -8.27 -35.68 -62.60
N ARG A 49 -6.97 -35.45 -62.39
CA ARG A 49 -6.01 -35.21 -63.48
C ARG A 49 -5.94 -36.37 -64.48
N VAL A 50 -5.97 -37.61 -63.99
CA VAL A 50 -6.01 -38.80 -64.86
C VAL A 50 -7.31 -38.87 -65.64
N LEU A 51 -8.46 -38.55 -65.02
CA LEU A 51 -9.75 -38.49 -65.68
C LEU A 51 -9.81 -37.38 -66.74
N GLU A 52 -9.23 -36.21 -66.48
CA GLU A 52 -9.11 -35.12 -67.46
C GLU A 52 -8.30 -35.56 -68.69
N MET A 53 -7.18 -36.26 -68.47
CA MET A 53 -6.34 -36.79 -69.55
C MET A 53 -7.07 -37.84 -70.40
N LEU A 54 -7.81 -38.76 -69.76
CA LEU A 54 -8.59 -39.78 -70.46
C LEU A 54 -9.82 -39.21 -71.18
N ALA A 55 -10.44 -38.15 -70.65
CA ALA A 55 -11.57 -37.49 -71.28
C ALA A 55 -11.20 -36.73 -72.56
N GLN A 56 -9.95 -36.26 -72.69
CA GLN A 56 -9.46 -35.64 -73.93
C GLN A 56 -9.31 -36.65 -75.08
N GLN A 57 -9.21 -37.95 -74.80
CA GLN A 57 -9.07 -39.03 -75.78
C GLN A 57 -10.41 -39.62 -76.25
N GLU A 58 -11.54 -39.19 -75.69
CA GLU A 58 -12.89 -39.66 -76.07
C GLU A 58 -13.44 -38.95 -77.32
N ALA A 59 -14.37 -39.61 -78.02
CA ALA A 59 -15.05 -39.08 -79.19
C ALA A 59 -15.79 -37.76 -78.87
N PRO A 60 -15.85 -36.79 -79.80
CA PRO A 60 -16.29 -35.42 -79.54
C PRO A 60 -17.71 -35.30 -78.93
N GLY A 61 -18.63 -36.22 -79.23
CA GLY A 61 -19.98 -36.23 -78.65
C GLY A 61 -20.06 -36.66 -77.18
N ARG A 62 -19.17 -37.55 -76.70
CA ARG A 62 -19.12 -37.98 -75.28
C ARG A 62 -18.14 -37.14 -74.46
N ARG A 63 -17.17 -36.52 -75.12
CA ARG A 63 -16.14 -35.67 -74.52
C ARG A 63 -16.72 -34.47 -73.76
N GLN A 64 -17.64 -33.71 -74.36
CA GLN A 64 -18.25 -32.55 -73.68
C GLN A 64 -19.01 -32.93 -72.39
N MET A 65 -19.73 -34.05 -72.41
CA MET A 65 -20.44 -34.56 -71.23
C MET A 65 -19.48 -34.96 -70.10
N TRP A 66 -18.37 -35.64 -70.42
CA TRP A 66 -17.37 -36.03 -69.43
C TRP A 66 -16.57 -34.85 -68.90
N ILE A 67 -16.24 -33.86 -69.75
CA ILE A 67 -15.59 -32.62 -69.32
C ILE A 67 -16.42 -31.92 -68.26
N GLY A 68 -17.71 -31.67 -68.50
CA GLY A 68 -18.56 -31.00 -67.51
C GLY A 68 -18.71 -31.77 -66.19
N ARG A 69 -18.73 -33.11 -66.24
CA ARG A 69 -18.76 -33.96 -65.03
C ARG A 69 -17.45 -33.95 -64.25
N ILE A 70 -16.32 -33.90 -64.95
CA ILE A 70 -15.00 -33.82 -64.34
C ILE A 70 -14.75 -32.43 -63.76
N GLU A 71 -15.20 -31.38 -64.44
CA GLU A 71 -15.16 -29.99 -63.97
C GLU A 71 -15.97 -29.81 -62.68
N GLY A 72 -17.20 -30.34 -62.64
CA GLY A 72 -18.00 -30.34 -61.40
C GLY A 72 -17.36 -31.17 -60.26
N LEU A 73 -16.59 -32.22 -60.59
CA LEU A 73 -15.84 -32.98 -59.59
C LEU A 73 -14.61 -32.21 -59.09
N ALA A 74 -13.93 -31.49 -59.99
CA ALA A 74 -12.79 -30.63 -59.68
C ALA A 74 -13.17 -29.44 -58.80
N ASP A 75 -14.31 -28.81 -59.06
CA ASP A 75 -14.83 -27.71 -58.24
C ASP A 75 -15.17 -28.18 -56.82
N ASN A 76 -15.80 -29.35 -56.68
CA ASN A 76 -16.07 -29.97 -55.38
C ASN A 76 -14.78 -30.35 -54.64
N HIS A 77 -13.77 -30.85 -55.36
CA HIS A 77 -12.48 -31.14 -54.75
C HIS A 77 -11.80 -29.85 -54.24
N ARG A 78 -11.85 -28.77 -55.02
CA ARG A 78 -11.29 -27.47 -54.66
C ARG A 78 -12.00 -26.85 -53.45
N SER A 79 -13.33 -26.97 -53.36
CA SER A 79 -14.08 -26.48 -52.20
C SER A 79 -13.74 -27.25 -50.92
N LEU A 80 -13.60 -28.59 -51.01
CA LEU A 80 -13.19 -29.44 -49.89
C LEU A 80 -11.72 -29.21 -49.46
N GLU A 81 -10.83 -28.89 -50.39
CA GLU A 81 -9.47 -28.48 -50.03
C GLU A 81 -9.43 -27.13 -49.31
N ASN A 82 -10.26 -26.17 -49.74
CA ASN A 82 -10.35 -24.87 -49.10
C ASN A 82 -10.89 -24.97 -47.66
N SER A 83 -11.87 -25.85 -47.41
CA SER A 83 -12.38 -26.08 -46.05
C SER A 83 -11.32 -26.73 -45.16
N LEU A 84 -10.60 -27.74 -45.66
CA LEU A 84 -9.46 -28.34 -44.95
C LEU A 84 -8.40 -27.29 -44.60
N ALA A 85 -7.94 -26.50 -45.57
CA ALA A 85 -6.92 -25.47 -45.33
C ALA A 85 -7.37 -24.44 -44.28
N THR A 86 -8.66 -24.08 -44.27
CA THR A 86 -9.24 -23.17 -43.28
C THR A 86 -9.22 -23.76 -41.88
N LEU A 87 -9.62 -25.04 -41.74
CA LEU A 87 -9.61 -25.78 -40.49
C LEU A 87 -8.18 -25.90 -39.93
N GLU A 88 -7.20 -26.25 -40.75
CA GLU A 88 -5.80 -26.34 -40.32
C GLU A 88 -5.23 -24.99 -39.88
N SER A 89 -5.50 -23.93 -40.64
CA SER A 89 -5.02 -22.59 -40.26
C SER A 89 -5.59 -22.16 -38.90
N THR A 90 -6.83 -22.55 -38.61
CA THR A 90 -7.51 -22.28 -37.34
C THR A 90 -6.86 -23.09 -36.21
N HIS A 91 -6.64 -24.38 -36.43
CA HIS A 91 -5.95 -25.25 -35.48
C HIS A 91 -4.54 -24.74 -35.15
N GLN A 92 -3.73 -24.40 -36.16
CA GLN A 92 -2.38 -23.89 -35.95
C GLN A 92 -2.34 -22.54 -35.20
N LYS A 93 -3.35 -21.68 -35.38
CA LYS A 93 -3.48 -20.42 -34.63
C LYS A 93 -3.80 -20.68 -33.17
N LEU A 94 -4.72 -21.61 -32.88
CA LEU A 94 -5.09 -21.97 -31.51
C LEU A 94 -3.91 -22.63 -30.77
N HIS A 95 -3.23 -23.58 -31.41
CA HIS A 95 -2.08 -24.24 -30.81
C HIS A 95 -0.93 -23.27 -30.53
N ARG A 96 -0.68 -22.30 -31.43
CA ARG A 96 0.30 -21.23 -31.19
C ARG A 96 -0.10 -20.33 -30.03
N ARG A 97 -1.38 -19.94 -29.93
CA ARG A 97 -1.88 -19.15 -28.80
C ARG A 97 -1.72 -19.86 -27.47
N GLN A 98 -2.01 -21.16 -27.42
CA GLN A 98 -1.86 -21.94 -26.20
C GLN A 98 -0.40 -22.06 -25.78
N LYS A 99 0.51 -22.30 -26.73
CA LYS A 99 1.95 -22.37 -26.46
C LYS A 99 2.53 -21.04 -25.97
N MET A 100 2.21 -19.94 -26.64
CA MET A 100 2.59 -18.59 -26.18
C MET A 100 2.03 -18.30 -24.78
N ARG A 101 0.78 -18.71 -24.53
CA ARG A 101 0.16 -18.52 -23.22
C ARG A 101 0.88 -19.30 -22.12
N SER A 102 1.27 -20.55 -22.35
CA SER A 102 2.05 -21.32 -21.36
C SER A 102 3.43 -20.73 -21.12
N GLU A 103 4.10 -20.24 -22.16
CA GLU A 103 5.42 -19.59 -22.03
C GLU A 103 5.34 -18.27 -21.24
N LEU A 104 4.28 -17.48 -21.47
CA LEU A 104 4.02 -16.26 -20.73
C LEU A 104 3.68 -16.52 -19.26
N PHE A 105 2.86 -17.54 -18.97
CA PHE A 105 2.51 -17.89 -17.59
C PHE A 105 3.71 -18.40 -16.78
N GLY A 106 4.55 -19.27 -17.35
CA GLY A 106 5.77 -19.73 -16.66
C GLY A 106 6.73 -18.59 -16.32
N THR A 107 6.90 -17.63 -17.24
CA THR A 107 7.79 -16.48 -17.02
C THR A 107 7.20 -15.43 -16.07
N ALA A 108 5.87 -15.29 -16.04
CA ALA A 108 5.19 -14.33 -15.17
C ALA A 108 5.26 -14.75 -13.69
N GLU A 109 5.11 -16.05 -13.42
CA GLU A 109 5.20 -16.63 -12.08
C GLU A 109 6.60 -16.46 -11.48
N GLU A 110 7.64 -16.75 -12.26
CA GLU A 110 9.06 -16.58 -11.87
C GLU A 110 9.42 -15.11 -11.58
N ARG A 111 8.91 -14.18 -12.39
CA ARG A 111 9.10 -12.74 -12.17
C ARG A 111 8.31 -12.22 -10.97
N ALA A 112 7.13 -12.75 -10.72
CA ALA A 112 6.32 -12.39 -9.57
C ALA A 112 6.98 -12.83 -8.26
N ALA A 113 7.49 -14.07 -8.20
CA ALA A 113 8.23 -14.59 -7.05
C ALA A 113 9.49 -13.75 -6.76
N SER A 114 10.28 -13.44 -7.78
CA SER A 114 11.50 -12.62 -7.64
C SER A 114 11.20 -11.20 -7.15
N ARG A 115 10.12 -10.57 -7.64
CA ARG A 115 9.69 -9.24 -7.18
C ARG A 115 9.19 -9.27 -5.74
N ALA A 116 8.44 -10.29 -5.34
CA ALA A 116 7.95 -10.43 -3.97
C ALA A 116 9.12 -10.56 -2.97
N GLN A 117 10.14 -11.35 -3.33
CA GLN A 117 11.33 -11.53 -2.49
C GLN A 117 12.16 -10.24 -2.35
N TYR A 118 12.37 -9.50 -3.45
CA TYR A 118 13.08 -8.22 -3.42
C TYR A 118 12.35 -7.17 -2.57
N ASN A 119 11.03 -7.07 -2.72
CA ASN A 119 10.21 -6.14 -1.93
C ASN A 119 10.23 -6.51 -0.45
N ALA A 120 10.08 -7.79 -0.10
CA ALA A 120 10.16 -8.25 1.28
C ALA A 120 11.50 -7.86 1.92
N TYR A 121 12.62 -8.11 1.23
CA TYR A 121 13.95 -7.75 1.72
C TYR A 121 14.10 -6.24 1.94
N GLN A 122 13.64 -5.39 1.01
CA GLN A 122 13.64 -3.94 1.20
C GLN A 122 12.78 -3.50 2.39
N THR A 123 11.59 -4.09 2.56
CA THR A 123 10.71 -3.77 3.68
C THR A 123 11.36 -4.13 5.02
N TYR A 124 12.02 -5.29 5.12
CA TYR A 124 12.77 -5.68 6.32
C TYR A 124 13.89 -4.68 6.64
N GLN A 125 14.67 -4.24 5.64
CA GLN A 125 15.73 -3.27 5.87
C GLN A 125 15.19 -1.93 6.37
N ARG A 126 14.16 -1.37 5.71
CA ARG A 126 13.55 -0.09 6.13
C ARG A 126 12.96 -0.17 7.53
N ASN A 127 12.31 -1.28 7.87
CA ASN A 127 11.77 -1.49 9.21
C ASN A 127 12.89 -1.56 10.26
N ASN A 128 14.00 -2.24 9.96
CA ASN A 128 15.14 -2.32 10.87
C ASN A 128 15.82 -0.96 11.08
N GLU A 129 15.96 -0.16 10.02
CA GLU A 129 16.45 1.22 10.11
C GLU A 129 15.49 2.10 10.93
N SER A 130 14.18 1.99 10.69
CA SER A 130 13.17 2.72 11.45
C SER A 130 13.20 2.34 12.93
N LEU A 131 13.32 1.05 13.26
CA LEU A 131 13.42 0.57 14.64
C LEU A 131 14.66 1.12 15.34
N ASN A 132 15.81 1.10 14.66
CA ASN A 132 17.04 1.68 15.20
C ASN A 132 16.92 3.20 15.43
N ASN A 133 16.27 3.91 14.52
CA ASN A 133 16.02 5.34 14.68
C ASN A 133 15.05 5.60 15.85
N SER A 134 13.99 4.81 15.98
CA SER A 134 13.06 4.90 17.12
C SER A 134 13.75 4.63 18.45
N HIS A 135 14.67 3.65 18.52
CA HIS A 135 15.46 3.40 19.72
C HIS A 135 16.32 4.62 20.10
N ARG A 136 17.05 5.20 19.14
CA ARG A 136 17.87 6.40 19.38
C ARG A 136 17.02 7.59 19.83
N GLU A 137 15.84 7.76 19.27
CA GLU A 137 14.95 8.86 19.64
C GLU A 137 14.34 8.64 21.04
N ALA A 138 13.97 7.40 21.37
CA ALA A 138 13.53 7.05 22.72
C ALA A 138 14.63 7.32 23.76
N ASP A 139 15.89 6.98 23.46
CA ASP A 139 17.03 7.27 24.33
C ASP A 139 17.22 8.78 24.55
N ARG A 140 17.07 9.60 23.49
CA ARG A 140 17.10 11.07 23.60
C ARG A 140 15.96 11.63 24.46
N ILE A 141 14.75 11.10 24.32
CA ILE A 141 13.61 11.52 25.14
C ILE A 141 13.86 11.14 26.61
N LEU A 142 14.40 9.95 26.87
CA LEU A 142 14.76 9.52 28.23
C LEU A 142 15.85 10.41 28.84
N GLU A 143 16.88 10.75 28.07
CA GLU A 143 17.95 11.65 28.50
C GLU A 143 17.40 13.05 28.81
N THR A 144 16.59 13.60 27.90
CA THR A 144 15.94 14.91 28.08
C THR A 144 14.99 14.91 29.28
N GLY A 145 14.23 13.83 29.47
CA GLY A 145 13.34 13.65 30.61
C GLY A 145 14.09 13.60 31.94
N ARG A 146 15.25 12.91 31.99
CA ARG A 146 16.13 12.91 33.17
C ARG A 146 16.65 14.31 33.48
N ALA A 147 17.13 15.05 32.47
CA ALA A 147 17.59 16.43 32.64
C ALA A 147 16.46 17.36 33.13
N ALA A 148 15.25 17.21 32.60
CA ALA A 148 14.08 17.96 33.05
C ALA A 148 13.73 17.67 34.52
N LEU A 149 13.74 16.41 34.93
CA LEU A 149 13.51 16.02 36.33
C LEU A 149 14.60 16.55 37.27
N GLU A 150 15.86 16.54 36.86
CA GLU A 150 16.97 17.12 37.61
C GLU A 150 16.82 18.63 37.79
N ASN A 151 16.41 19.33 36.73
CA ASN A 151 16.09 20.76 36.78
C ASN A 151 14.94 21.05 37.74
N LEU A 152 13.84 20.28 37.69
CA LEU A 152 12.71 20.44 38.63
C LEU A 152 13.13 20.18 40.08
N ARG A 153 13.97 19.16 40.31
CA ARG A 153 14.52 18.87 41.65
C ARG A 153 15.35 20.04 42.18
N THR A 154 16.18 20.63 41.33
CA THR A 154 17.03 21.79 41.67
C THR A 154 16.19 23.04 41.90
N GLN A 155 15.16 23.29 41.08
CA GLN A 155 14.23 24.40 41.30
C GLN A 155 13.44 24.24 42.60
N GLY A 156 13.02 23.02 42.95
CA GLY A 156 12.34 22.74 44.22
C GLY A 156 13.22 23.01 45.45
N SER A 157 14.53 22.76 45.37
CA SER A 157 15.46 23.06 46.47
C SER A 157 15.68 24.57 46.63
N LEU A 158 15.74 25.32 45.52
CA LEU A 158 15.78 26.78 45.51
C LEU A 158 14.51 27.38 46.12
N LEU A 159 13.33 26.88 45.74
CA LEU A 159 12.05 27.35 46.30
C LEU A 159 11.97 27.12 47.81
N LYS A 160 12.40 25.94 48.28
CA LYS A 160 12.48 25.66 49.73
C LYS A 160 13.43 26.64 50.44
N SER A 161 14.56 26.96 49.82
CA SER A 161 15.54 27.91 50.36
C SER A 161 14.99 29.34 50.40
N ALA A 162 14.29 29.77 49.35
CA ALA A 162 13.61 31.05 49.30
C ALA A 162 12.51 31.13 50.36
N HIS A 163 11.71 30.07 50.53
CA HIS A 163 10.66 30.00 51.54
C HIS A 163 11.23 30.10 52.96
N ARG A 164 12.35 29.41 53.26
CA ARG A 164 13.05 29.57 54.55
C ARG A 164 13.50 31.01 54.79
N LYS A 165 14.11 31.65 53.79
CA LYS A 165 14.50 33.06 53.89
C LYS A 165 13.31 33.98 54.13
N VAL A 166 12.16 33.72 53.48
CA VAL A 166 10.93 34.49 53.72
C VAL A 166 10.41 34.28 55.15
N LEU A 167 10.44 33.06 55.68
CA LEU A 167 10.10 32.79 57.08
C LEU A 167 11.03 33.50 58.05
N ASP A 168 12.33 33.52 57.78
CA ASP A 168 13.31 34.25 58.58
C ASP A 168 13.06 35.77 58.53
N VAL A 169 12.73 36.30 57.35
CA VAL A 169 12.32 37.71 57.19
C VAL A 169 10.99 38.00 57.89
N ALA A 170 10.01 37.12 57.82
CA ALA A 170 8.73 37.27 58.53
C ALA A 170 8.92 37.24 60.06
N ASN A 171 9.78 36.35 60.57
CA ASN A 171 10.14 36.28 61.99
C ASN A 171 10.87 37.57 62.45
N THR A 172 11.76 38.11 61.62
CA THR A 172 12.48 39.37 61.90
C THR A 172 11.61 40.62 61.73
N LEU A 173 10.62 40.62 60.83
CA LEU A 173 9.60 41.67 60.74
C LEU A 173 8.60 41.59 61.91
N GLY A 174 8.32 40.40 62.45
CA GLY A 174 7.61 40.24 63.72
C GLY A 174 8.36 40.90 64.90
N LEU A 175 9.69 40.81 64.90
CA LEU A 175 10.57 41.54 65.83
C LEU A 175 10.64 43.04 65.52
N SER A 176 10.57 43.46 64.25
CA SER A 176 10.54 44.87 63.87
C SER A 176 9.29 45.57 64.42
N ASN A 177 8.15 44.86 64.55
CA ASN A 177 6.96 45.40 65.21
C ASN A 177 7.20 45.73 66.69
N SER A 178 8.11 45.02 67.36
CA SER A 178 8.54 45.34 68.73
C SER A 178 9.49 46.55 68.77
N LEU A 179 10.30 46.76 67.73
CA LEU A 179 11.12 47.96 67.57
C LEU A 179 10.28 49.18 67.17
N ILE A 180 9.29 49.03 66.28
CA ILE A 180 8.33 50.06 65.89
C ILE A 180 7.51 50.48 67.12
N LYS A 181 7.03 49.54 67.94
CA LYS A 181 6.41 49.85 69.24
C LYS A 181 7.37 50.53 70.22
N MET A 182 8.66 50.21 70.19
CA MET A 182 9.67 50.88 71.01
C MET A 182 9.94 52.32 70.55
N ILE A 183 9.77 52.62 69.26
CA ILE A 183 9.88 53.98 68.69
C ILE A 183 8.63 54.81 69.02
N GLU A 184 7.43 54.24 68.87
CA GLU A 184 6.16 54.93 69.18
C GLU A 184 6.03 55.31 70.66
N ARG A 185 6.72 54.60 71.57
CA ARG A 185 6.74 54.89 73.01
C ARG A 185 7.39 56.24 73.36
N ARG A 186 8.17 56.85 72.46
CA ARG A 186 8.88 58.12 72.75
C ARG A 186 7.92 59.30 72.97
N GLU A 187 6.83 59.40 72.22
CA GLU A 187 5.85 60.49 72.44
C GLU A 187 5.00 60.30 73.71
N ASN A 188 4.68 59.05 74.07
CA ASN A 188 3.88 58.76 75.26
C ASN A 188 4.69 58.92 76.55
N VAL A 189 5.99 58.61 76.53
CA VAL A 189 6.87 58.83 77.68
C VAL A 189 7.03 60.32 77.95
N ASP A 190 7.21 61.17 76.92
CA ASP A 190 7.29 62.61 77.11
C ASP A 190 6.01 63.18 77.75
N LYS A 191 4.83 62.74 77.29
CA LYS A 191 3.54 63.14 77.89
C LYS A 191 3.45 62.76 79.37
N ILE A 192 3.89 61.56 79.73
CA ILE A 192 3.88 61.07 81.13
C ILE A 192 4.85 61.87 81.99
N ILE A 193 6.07 62.14 81.51
CA ILE A 193 7.09 62.90 82.27
C ILE A 193 6.59 64.31 82.55
N VAL A 194 6.01 64.99 81.54
CA VAL A 194 5.46 66.34 81.70
C VAL A 194 4.32 66.35 82.72
N PHE A 195 3.40 65.38 82.64
CA PHE A 195 2.26 65.32 83.56
C PHE A 195 2.69 65.01 85.01
N ALA A 196 3.68 64.12 85.18
CA ALA A 196 4.26 63.82 86.49
C ALA A 196 4.95 65.05 87.12
N GLY A 197 5.72 65.80 86.33
CA GLY A 197 6.35 67.05 86.78
C GLY A 197 5.33 68.10 87.21
N MET A 198 4.24 68.24 86.45
CA MET A 198 3.12 69.15 86.79
C MET A 198 2.42 68.74 88.09
N PHE A 199 2.23 67.45 88.33
CA PHE A 199 1.62 66.96 89.57
C PHE A 199 2.53 67.22 90.79
N ILE A 200 3.83 66.94 90.67
CA ILE A 200 4.80 67.14 91.75
C ILE A 200 4.89 68.62 92.13
N SER A 201 4.92 69.54 91.15
CA SER A 201 4.97 70.97 91.44
C SER A 201 3.72 71.46 92.19
N LEU A 202 2.54 70.95 91.82
CA LEU A 202 1.29 71.22 92.54
C LEU A 202 1.31 70.69 93.97
N VAL A 203 1.83 69.47 94.20
CA VAL A 203 1.95 68.90 95.56
C VAL A 203 2.90 69.71 96.42
N ILE A 204 4.04 70.15 95.88
CA ILE A 204 4.99 70.99 96.61
C ILE A 204 4.36 72.34 96.97
N LEU A 205 3.68 72.99 96.03
CA LEU A 205 2.93 74.23 96.28
C LEU A 205 1.86 74.04 97.36
N PHE A 206 1.11 72.94 97.30
CA PHE A 206 0.10 72.61 98.30
C PHE A 206 0.70 72.38 99.69
N LEU A 207 1.81 71.65 99.79
CA LEU A 207 2.51 71.43 101.06
C LEU A 207 3.09 72.72 101.63
N LEU A 208 3.68 73.58 100.79
CA LEU A 208 4.16 74.89 101.21
C LEU A 208 3.01 75.78 101.67
N TYR A 209 1.90 75.82 100.94
CA TYR A 209 0.71 76.56 101.34
C TYR A 209 0.16 76.05 102.68
N TYR A 210 0.00 74.74 102.84
CA TYR A 210 -0.49 74.14 104.08
C TYR A 210 0.45 74.42 105.26
N PHE A 211 1.77 74.27 105.06
CA PHE A 211 2.75 74.53 106.11
C PHE A 211 2.82 76.02 106.48
N PHE A 212 2.76 76.92 105.49
CA PHE A 212 2.81 78.37 105.73
C PHE A 212 1.53 78.87 106.40
N VAL A 213 0.35 78.44 105.94
CA VAL A 213 -0.93 78.76 106.57
C VAL A 213 -0.99 78.25 108.02
N ARG A 214 -0.50 77.05 108.28
CA ARG A 214 -0.45 76.49 109.64
C ARG A 214 0.54 77.19 110.57
N LYS A 215 1.55 77.90 110.03
CA LYS A 215 2.56 78.62 110.82
C LYS A 215 2.21 80.12 111.03
N SER A 216 1.25 80.65 110.28
CA SER A 216 0.82 82.06 110.34
C SER A 216 -0.55 82.28 111.00
N GLY A 217 -1.16 81.26 111.59
CA GLY A 217 -2.37 81.33 112.42
C GLY A 217 -2.11 80.78 113.81
#